data_AF-A0A9R1LZA6-F1
#
_entry.id   AF-A0A9R1LZA6-F1
#
_cell.length_a   1.000
_cell.length_b   1.000
_cell.length_c   1.000
_cell.angle_alpha   90.00
_cell.angle_beta   90.00
_cell.angle_gamma   90.00
#
_symmetry.space_group_name_H-M   'P 1'
#
loop_
_entity.id
_entity.type
_entity.pdbx_description
1 polymer ?
#
loop_
_entity_poly.entity_id
_entity_poly.type
_entity_poly.pdbx_seq_one_letter_code
_entity_poly.pdbx_strand_id
1 'polypeptide(L)'
;MRHYLYTFSSDQPSWSAPSSFLDCVKHHNGLMMSQRSAVVRRGTAHWLCWDFSDMYSVDVNAETGRSSLVNLRVPVGARYYFLPYSTPKLNVGVDGALQLVRLHIEGLWVETWTRQDGRDRSVDSGSADWLRIRVVEIEQPKQKLTERAVCVCVGEKSGTMLLVDQDGRALLVDLETGAVEEMTGRFKGQEWLAALAVEIDWPALFVSRLSG
;
A
#
# COMPACT_ATOMS: atom_id res chain seq x y z
N MET A 1 -13.34 2.75 17.46
CA MET A 1 -11.96 2.33 17.78
C MET A 1 -11.11 3.59 17.85
N ARG A 2 -10.32 3.82 18.92
CA ARG A 2 -9.40 4.98 19.01
C ARG A 2 -8.01 4.54 18.55
N HIS A 3 -7.42 5.27 17.63
CA HIS A 3 -6.04 5.04 17.18
C HIS A 3 -5.16 6.16 17.74
N TYR A 4 -3.96 5.80 18.21
CA TYR A 4 -2.99 6.72 18.79
C TYR A 4 -1.72 6.71 17.95
N LEU A 5 -1.12 7.89 17.79
CA LEU A 5 0.17 8.03 17.13
C LEU A 5 1.25 8.17 18.19
N TYR A 6 2.29 7.36 18.02
CA TYR A 6 3.53 7.47 18.78
C TYR A 6 4.64 7.71 17.78
N THR A 7 5.45 8.73 18.03
CA THR A 7 6.66 8.99 17.24
C THR A 7 7.88 8.70 18.08
N PHE A 8 8.93 8.24 17.42
CA PHE A 8 10.24 8.01 18.00
C PHE A 8 11.26 8.78 17.17
N SER A 9 12.15 9.51 17.84
CA SER A 9 13.29 10.19 17.22
C SER A 9 14.57 9.66 17.85
N SER A 10 15.63 9.51 17.08
CA SER A 10 16.94 9.12 17.63
C SER A 10 17.48 10.11 18.66
N ASP A 11 17.06 11.38 18.57
CA ASP A 11 17.52 12.46 19.44
C ASP A 11 16.88 12.41 20.83
N GLN A 12 15.75 11.70 20.96
CA GLN A 12 15.09 11.46 22.23
C GLN A 12 14.83 9.96 22.39
N PRO A 13 15.53 9.26 23.31
CA PRO A 13 15.42 7.80 23.46
C PRO A 13 14.13 7.38 24.20
N SER A 14 12.99 7.96 23.83
CA SER A 14 11.67 7.68 24.37
C SER A 14 10.61 7.92 23.30
N TRP A 15 9.52 7.16 23.34
CA TRP A 15 8.33 7.43 22.54
C TRP A 15 7.68 8.75 22.96
N SER A 16 7.09 9.46 22.00
CA SER A 16 6.27 10.64 22.26
C SER A 16 5.05 10.30 23.13
N ALA A 17 4.50 11.30 23.82
CA ALA A 17 3.16 11.17 24.36
C ALA A 17 2.17 10.84 23.22
N PRO A 18 1.12 10.03 23.48
CA PRO A 18 0.14 9.69 22.47
C PRO A 18 -0.55 10.96 22.00
N SER A 19 -0.42 11.27 20.70
CA SER A 19 -1.28 12.26 20.06
C SER A 19 -2.50 11.57 19.47
N SER A 20 -3.65 12.23 19.50
CA SER A 20 -4.83 11.72 18.81
C SER A 20 -4.58 11.76 17.31
N PHE A 21 -4.23 10.61 16.75
CA PHE A 21 -3.93 10.36 15.33
C PHE A 21 -5.06 10.77 14.36
N LEU A 22 -6.25 11.10 14.88
CA LEU A 22 -7.51 11.07 14.15
C LEU A 22 -8.39 12.29 14.38
N ASP A 23 -7.85 13.46 14.71
CA ASP A 23 -8.67 14.68 14.75
C ASP A 23 -9.36 14.92 13.39
N CYS A 24 -8.66 14.61 12.28
CA CYS A 24 -9.22 14.62 10.92
C CYS A 24 -10.20 13.48 10.61
N VAL A 25 -10.31 12.47 11.48
CA VAL A 25 -11.17 11.27 11.28
C VAL A 25 -12.28 11.19 12.34
N LYS A 26 -12.31 12.11 13.31
CA LYS A 26 -13.34 12.17 14.38
C LYS A 26 -14.78 12.11 13.86
N HIS A 27 -15.02 12.56 12.63
CA HIS A 27 -16.33 12.59 11.99
C HIS A 27 -16.57 11.47 10.97
N HIS A 28 -15.56 10.63 10.67
CA HIS A 28 -15.68 9.50 9.75
C HIS A 28 -15.95 8.20 10.51
N ASN A 29 -17.23 7.93 10.75
CA ASN A 29 -17.68 6.68 11.36
C ASN A 29 -17.34 5.49 10.45
N GLY A 30 -16.64 4.50 10.99
CA GLY A 30 -16.38 3.23 10.30
C GLY A 30 -15.11 3.21 9.43
N LEU A 31 -14.20 4.18 9.56
CA LEU A 31 -12.91 4.12 8.87
C LEU A 31 -12.07 2.94 9.38
N MET A 32 -11.64 2.07 8.46
CA MET A 32 -10.81 0.90 8.71
C MET A 32 -9.48 1.01 7.96
N MET A 33 -8.42 0.48 8.58
CA MET A 33 -7.10 0.42 7.97
C MET A 33 -7.05 -0.72 6.94
N SER A 34 -6.70 -0.40 5.69
CA SER A 34 -6.51 -1.39 4.62
C SER A 34 -5.17 -2.11 4.75
N GLN A 35 -4.15 -1.35 5.13
CA GLN A 35 -2.76 -1.80 5.25
C GLN A 35 -2.23 -1.52 6.65
N ARG A 36 -1.43 -2.45 7.18
CA ARG A 36 -0.79 -2.30 8.49
C ARG A 36 0.40 -1.34 8.44
N SER A 37 1.16 -1.39 7.36
CA SER A 37 2.37 -0.59 7.18
C SER A 37 2.06 0.76 6.52
N ALA A 38 2.77 1.79 6.96
CA ALA A 38 2.77 3.08 6.29
C ALA A 38 3.71 3.03 5.08
N VAL A 39 3.36 3.77 4.03
CA VAL A 39 4.27 4.09 2.94
C VAL A 39 4.86 5.47 3.22
N VAL A 40 6.18 5.62 3.15
CA VAL A 40 6.83 6.91 3.46
C VAL A 40 7.29 7.58 2.17
N ARG A 41 6.82 8.81 1.95
CA ARG A 41 7.24 9.65 0.82
C ARG A 41 7.55 11.07 1.28
N ARG A 42 8.74 11.56 0.96
CA ARG A 42 9.17 12.95 1.21
C ARG A 42 8.86 13.42 2.64
N GLY A 43 9.17 12.59 3.64
CA GLY A 43 8.94 12.89 5.04
C GLY A 43 7.48 12.81 5.49
N THR A 44 6.56 12.27 4.68
CA THR A 44 5.18 12.02 5.05
C THR A 44 4.91 10.52 5.05
N ALA A 45 4.34 10.00 6.13
CA ALA A 45 3.85 8.64 6.22
C ALA A 45 2.39 8.58 5.77
N HIS A 46 2.07 7.61 4.92
CA HIS A 46 0.76 7.46 4.28
C HIS A 46 0.18 6.08 4.60
N TRP A 47 -1.01 6.06 5.19
CA TRP A 47 -1.76 4.83 5.43
C TRP A 47 -3.01 4.78 4.57
N LEU A 48 -3.21 3.67 3.87
CA LEU A 48 -4.44 3.41 3.17
C LEU A 48 -5.56 2.99 4.13
N CYS A 49 -6.66 3.70 4.03
CA CYS A 49 -7.87 3.48 4.81
C CYS A 49 -9.08 3.41 3.89
N TRP A 50 -10.18 2.89 4.41
CA TRP A 50 -11.46 2.84 3.70
C TRP A 50 -12.62 2.95 4.69
N ASP A 51 -13.74 3.47 4.23
CA ASP A 51 -15.03 3.36 4.92
C ASP A 51 -16.04 2.66 3.99
N PHE A 52 -17.32 2.65 4.35
CA PHE A 52 -18.36 2.00 3.56
C PHE A 52 -18.61 2.64 2.18
N SER A 53 -18.06 3.82 1.92
CA SER A 53 -18.29 4.63 0.73
C SER A 53 -17.03 4.75 -0.14
N ASP A 54 -15.88 5.05 0.47
CA ASP A 54 -14.70 5.51 -0.24
C ASP A 54 -13.38 4.98 0.33
N MET A 55 -12.29 5.20 -0.42
CA MET A 55 -10.91 4.98 0.01
C MET A 55 -10.22 6.31 0.33
N TYR A 56 -9.39 6.28 1.36
CA TYR A 56 -8.70 7.44 1.90
C TYR A 56 -7.22 7.13 2.15
N SER A 57 -6.38 8.16 2.18
CA SER A 57 -5.09 8.09 2.85
C SER A 57 -5.10 8.95 4.10
N VAL A 58 -4.57 8.40 5.19
CA VAL A 58 -4.16 9.19 6.35
C VAL A 58 -2.70 9.56 6.12
N ASP A 59 -2.46 10.84 5.92
CA ASP A 59 -1.14 11.41 5.66
C ASP A 59 -0.65 12.06 6.94
N VAL A 60 0.52 11.66 7.45
CA VAL A 60 1.16 12.26 8.63
C VAL A 60 2.55 12.75 8.29
N ASN A 61 2.75 14.06 8.41
CA ASN A 61 4.06 14.66 8.19
C ASN A 61 4.97 14.36 9.40
N ALA A 62 6.12 13.72 9.15
CA ALA A 62 7.02 13.26 10.20
C ALA A 62 7.70 14.40 10.97
N GLU A 63 7.95 15.54 10.32
CA GLU A 63 8.58 16.71 10.93
C GLU A 63 7.64 17.46 11.86
N THR A 64 6.41 17.72 11.40
CA THR A 64 5.43 18.55 12.11
C THR A 64 4.42 17.75 12.94
N GLY A 65 4.35 16.43 12.73
CA GLY A 65 3.34 15.55 13.32
C GLY A 65 1.91 15.83 12.83
N ARG A 66 1.72 16.73 11.86
CA ARG A 66 0.38 17.09 11.35
C ARG A 66 -0.21 15.96 10.52
N SER A 67 -1.45 15.61 10.82
CA SER A 67 -2.22 14.58 10.12
C SER A 67 -3.33 15.18 9.25
N SER A 68 -3.55 14.60 8.08
CA SER A 68 -4.70 14.92 7.21
C SER A 68 -5.32 13.64 6.66
N LEU A 69 -6.64 13.67 6.45
CA LEU A 69 -7.37 12.62 5.74
C LEU A 69 -7.61 13.10 4.30
N VAL A 70 -7.24 12.27 3.33
CA VAL A 70 -7.32 12.60 1.91
C VAL A 70 -8.16 11.55 1.20
N ASN A 71 -9.29 11.94 0.63
CA ASN A 71 -10.08 11.05 -0.22
C ASN A 71 -9.32 10.79 -1.55
N LEU A 72 -9.18 9.52 -1.94
CA LEU A 72 -8.44 9.12 -3.13
C LEU A 72 -9.23 9.36 -4.43
N ARG A 73 -10.56 9.52 -4.37
CA ARG A 73 -11.47 9.67 -5.53
C ARG A 73 -11.28 8.60 -6.61
N VAL A 74 -10.65 7.48 -6.27
CA VAL A 74 -10.53 6.33 -7.16
C VAL A 74 -11.89 5.65 -7.14
N PRO A 75 -12.49 5.31 -8.30
CA PRO A 75 -13.79 4.64 -8.34
C PRO A 75 -13.78 3.39 -7.45
N VAL A 76 -14.54 3.44 -6.37
CA VAL A 76 -14.91 2.29 -5.56
C VAL A 76 -16.28 1.87 -6.05
N GLY A 77 -16.42 0.68 -6.61
CA GLY A 77 -17.75 0.16 -6.92
C GLY A 77 -18.56 0.10 -5.62
N ALA A 78 -19.83 0.49 -5.68
CA ALA A 78 -20.69 0.55 -4.51
C ALA A 78 -20.74 -0.84 -3.82
N ARG A 79 -20.36 -0.88 -2.54
CA ARG A 79 -20.48 -2.01 -1.59
C ARG A 79 -19.40 -3.10 -1.73
N TYR A 80 -18.36 -2.97 -0.90
CA TYR A 80 -17.21 -3.88 -0.75
C TYR A 80 -17.51 -5.36 -0.47
N TYR A 81 -18.77 -5.73 -0.19
CA TYR A 81 -19.14 -7.14 -0.02
C TYR A 81 -19.20 -7.92 -1.35
N PHE A 82 -19.13 -7.25 -2.49
CA PHE A 82 -19.31 -7.85 -3.82
C PHE A 82 -18.33 -7.33 -4.89
N LEU A 83 -17.23 -6.69 -4.49
CA LEU A 83 -16.28 -6.15 -5.46
C LEU A 83 -15.40 -7.24 -6.05
N PRO A 84 -15.07 -7.17 -7.35
CA PRO A 84 -14.18 -8.13 -7.98
C PRO A 84 -12.71 -7.74 -7.75
N TYR A 85 -12.34 -7.08 -6.64
CA TYR A 85 -10.97 -6.64 -6.36
C TYR A 85 -10.51 -7.02 -4.95
N SER A 86 -9.26 -7.47 -4.85
CA SER A 86 -8.62 -7.74 -3.56
C SER A 86 -8.29 -6.43 -2.84
N THR A 87 -7.90 -6.52 -1.57
CA THR A 87 -7.51 -5.36 -0.77
C THR A 87 -6.41 -4.55 -1.46
N PRO A 88 -6.67 -3.27 -1.80
CA PRO A 88 -5.71 -2.44 -2.51
C PRO A 88 -4.48 -2.14 -1.66
N LYS A 89 -3.35 -1.86 -2.31
CA LYS A 89 -2.07 -1.53 -1.66
C LYS A 89 -1.60 -0.15 -2.09
N LEU A 90 -1.22 0.65 -1.12
CA LEU A 90 -0.48 1.88 -1.37
C LEU A 90 1.00 1.54 -1.47
N ASN A 91 1.73 2.22 -2.35
CA ASN A 91 3.16 2.10 -2.50
C ASN A 91 3.79 3.42 -3.00
N VAL A 92 5.11 3.51 -3.05
CA VAL A 92 5.85 4.52 -3.82
C VAL A 92 6.38 3.86 -5.08
N GLY A 93 6.11 4.47 -6.23
CA GLY A 93 6.65 4.03 -7.51
C GLY A 93 8.12 4.38 -7.67
N VAL A 94 8.76 3.84 -8.72
CA VAL A 94 10.17 4.09 -9.06
C VAL A 94 10.47 5.58 -9.28
N ASP A 95 9.49 6.34 -9.78
CA ASP A 95 9.55 7.79 -9.96
C ASP A 95 9.39 8.59 -8.65
N GLY A 96 9.21 7.89 -7.53
CA GLY A 96 8.95 8.47 -6.22
C GLY A 96 7.52 8.99 -6.06
N ALA A 97 6.58 8.71 -6.97
CA ALA A 97 5.19 9.10 -6.83
C ALA A 97 4.41 8.11 -5.95
N LEU A 98 3.36 8.58 -5.25
CA LEU A 98 2.46 7.66 -4.55
C LEU A 98 1.63 6.89 -5.57
N GLN A 99 1.61 5.58 -5.41
CA GLN A 99 0.88 4.66 -6.27
C GLN A 99 -0.10 3.80 -5.48
N LEU A 100 -1.22 3.47 -6.10
CA LEU A 100 -2.24 2.57 -5.58
C LEU A 100 -2.37 1.41 -6.56
N VAL A 101 -2.13 0.20 -6.06
CA VAL A 101 -2.19 -1.05 -6.82
C VAL A 101 -3.45 -1.80 -6.45
N ARG A 102 -4.21 -2.23 -7.46
CA ARG A 102 -5.46 -2.99 -7.28
C ARG A 102 -5.43 -4.24 -8.13
N LEU A 103 -5.55 -5.40 -7.49
CA LEU A 103 -5.68 -6.70 -8.16
C LEU A 103 -7.15 -7.07 -8.27
N HIS A 104 -7.59 -7.50 -9.45
CA HIS A 104 -8.93 -8.04 -9.65
C HIS A 104 -8.99 -9.50 -9.12
N ILE A 105 -10.00 -9.86 -8.31
CA ILE A 105 -10.16 -11.18 -7.64
C ILE A 105 -10.33 -12.28 -8.69
N GLU A 106 -11.17 -12.05 -9.68
CA GLU A 106 -11.49 -13.04 -10.72
C GLU A 106 -10.65 -12.85 -12.00
N GLY A 107 -9.98 -11.71 -12.10
CA GLY A 107 -9.31 -11.25 -13.30
C GLY A 107 -7.84 -11.24 -13.01
N LEU A 108 -7.07 -11.99 -13.77
CA LEU A 108 -5.61 -11.93 -13.72
C LEU A 108 -5.17 -10.59 -14.31
N TRP A 109 -5.58 -9.46 -13.74
CA TRP A 109 -5.09 -8.14 -14.12
C TRP A 109 -4.96 -7.22 -12.92
N VAL A 110 -4.07 -6.26 -13.08
CA VAL A 110 -3.69 -5.31 -12.06
C VAL A 110 -3.84 -3.91 -12.62
N GLU A 111 -4.48 -3.04 -11.84
CA GLU A 111 -4.50 -1.62 -12.11
C GLU A 111 -3.48 -0.89 -11.23
N THR A 112 -2.73 0.02 -11.84
CA THR A 112 -1.87 0.96 -11.12
C THR A 112 -2.38 2.39 -11.31
N TRP A 113 -2.60 3.06 -10.19
CA TRP A 113 -3.03 4.44 -10.12
C TRP A 113 -1.92 5.28 -9.50
N THR A 114 -1.71 6.49 -9.98
CA THR A 114 -0.68 7.41 -9.46
C THR A 114 -1.31 8.72 -9.01
N ARG A 115 -0.90 9.19 -7.83
CA ARG A 115 -1.32 10.48 -7.27
C ARG A 115 -0.74 11.63 -8.08
N GLN A 116 -1.61 12.53 -8.53
CA GLN A 116 -1.22 13.72 -9.28
C GLN A 116 -0.90 14.86 -8.30
N ASP A 117 0.33 14.89 -7.80
CA ASP A 117 0.79 16.00 -6.96
C ASP A 117 1.18 17.20 -7.84
N GLY A 118 0.34 18.25 -7.91
CA GLY A 118 0.74 19.54 -8.52
C GLY A 118 -0.26 20.23 -9.44
N ARG A 119 -1.49 19.72 -9.63
CA ARG A 119 -2.57 20.55 -10.18
C ARG A 119 -3.17 21.40 -9.07
N ASP A 120 -3.47 22.66 -9.39
CA ASP A 120 -3.98 23.71 -8.50
C ASP A 120 -4.69 23.16 -7.25
N ARG A 121 -3.94 23.08 -6.15
CA ARG A 121 -4.52 22.76 -4.85
C ARG A 121 -5.33 23.98 -4.45
N SER A 122 -6.64 23.95 -4.68
CA SER A 122 -7.51 24.72 -3.81
C SER A 122 -7.26 24.19 -2.40
N VAL A 123 -6.86 25.10 -1.51
CA VAL A 123 -6.32 24.81 -0.17
C VAL A 123 -7.32 24.03 0.72
N ASP A 124 -8.58 23.92 0.30
CA ASP A 124 -9.69 23.31 1.03
C ASP A 124 -10.16 21.93 0.53
N SER A 125 -9.60 21.40 -0.56
CA SER A 125 -10.05 20.11 -1.09
C SER A 125 -9.34 18.97 -0.34
N GLY A 126 -9.99 18.39 0.67
CA GLY A 126 -9.56 17.17 1.39
C GLY A 126 -9.52 15.89 0.53
N SER A 127 -9.09 16.02 -0.72
CA SER A 127 -9.05 14.99 -1.75
C SER A 127 -7.84 15.18 -2.64
N ALA A 128 -7.32 14.06 -3.14
CA ALA A 128 -6.26 14.04 -4.12
C ALA A 128 -6.79 13.49 -5.45
N ASP A 129 -6.27 14.00 -6.55
CA ASP A 129 -6.56 13.44 -7.87
C ASP A 129 -5.62 12.26 -8.13
N TRP A 130 -6.21 11.14 -8.52
CA TRP A 130 -5.50 9.91 -8.85
C TRP A 130 -5.79 9.54 -10.30
N LEU A 131 -4.74 9.25 -11.06
CA LEU A 131 -4.84 8.85 -12.46
C LEU A 131 -4.54 7.37 -12.61
N ARG A 132 -5.41 6.61 -13.27
CA ARG A 132 -5.09 5.25 -13.69
C ARG A 132 -4.07 5.31 -14.82
N ILE A 133 -2.84 4.94 -14.53
CA ILE A 133 -1.73 5.01 -15.49
C ILE A 133 -1.54 3.68 -16.22
N ARG A 134 -1.99 2.58 -15.63
CA ARG A 134 -1.72 1.25 -16.18
C ARG A 134 -2.80 0.24 -15.80
N VAL A 135 -3.10 -0.65 -16.74
CA VAL A 135 -3.84 -1.90 -16.54
C VAL A 135 -3.03 -2.98 -17.24
N VAL A 136 -2.65 -4.02 -16.51
CA VAL A 136 -1.81 -5.10 -17.02
C VAL A 136 -2.48 -6.43 -16.74
N GLU A 137 -2.59 -7.28 -17.75
CA GLU A 137 -2.98 -8.67 -17.55
C GLU A 137 -1.77 -9.47 -17.08
N ILE A 138 -1.93 -10.20 -15.98
CA ILE A 138 -0.97 -11.12 -15.40
C ILE A 138 -0.92 -12.36 -16.29
N GLU A 139 0.28 -12.74 -16.69
CA GLU A 139 0.50 -13.97 -17.44
C GLU A 139 -0.01 -15.18 -16.66
N GLN A 140 -0.66 -16.12 -17.34
CA GLN A 140 -1.18 -17.31 -16.65
C GLN A 140 -0.01 -18.17 -16.17
N PRO A 141 0.10 -18.43 -14.85
CA PRO A 141 1.08 -19.38 -14.36
C PRO A 141 0.79 -20.78 -14.91
N LYS A 142 1.85 -21.60 -15.05
CA LYS A 142 1.76 -22.97 -15.58
C LYS A 142 0.68 -23.80 -14.89
N GLN A 143 0.52 -23.58 -13.59
CA GLN A 143 -0.60 -24.09 -12.83
C GLN A 143 -1.55 -22.93 -12.57
N LYS A 144 -2.83 -23.09 -12.94
CA LYS A 144 -3.85 -22.07 -12.69
C LYS A 144 -3.88 -21.69 -11.21
N LEU A 145 -3.92 -20.38 -10.96
CA LEU A 145 -4.22 -19.85 -9.65
C LEU A 145 -5.62 -20.28 -9.22
N THR A 146 -5.79 -20.56 -7.93
CA THR A 146 -7.14 -20.63 -7.35
C THR A 146 -7.80 -19.25 -7.48
N GLU A 147 -9.13 -19.20 -7.59
CA GLU A 147 -9.96 -17.99 -7.81
C GLU A 147 -9.84 -16.91 -6.70
N ARG A 148 -8.93 -17.05 -5.74
CA ARG A 148 -8.82 -16.21 -4.54
C ARG A 148 -7.37 -15.86 -4.19
N ALA A 149 -6.56 -15.54 -5.19
CA ALA A 149 -5.24 -14.96 -4.94
C ALA A 149 -5.38 -13.60 -4.25
N VAL A 150 -4.52 -13.33 -3.26
CA VAL A 150 -4.47 -12.07 -2.52
C VAL A 150 -3.15 -11.38 -2.76
N CYS A 151 -3.20 -10.04 -2.92
CA CYS A 151 -2.00 -9.22 -2.90
C CYS A 151 -1.49 -9.08 -1.46
N VAL A 152 -0.29 -9.58 -1.21
CA VAL A 152 0.35 -9.53 0.11
C VAL A 152 1.09 -8.21 0.28
N CYS A 153 2.02 -7.92 -0.62
CA CYS A 153 2.84 -6.72 -0.63
C CYS A 153 3.25 -6.31 -2.04
N VAL A 154 3.71 -5.07 -2.18
CA VAL A 154 4.27 -4.50 -3.41
C VAL A 154 5.69 -4.05 -3.09
N GLY A 155 6.64 -4.37 -3.96
CA GLY A 155 8.01 -3.88 -3.87
C GLY A 155 8.08 -2.41 -4.28
N GLU A 156 8.63 -1.57 -3.42
CA GLU A 156 8.80 -0.13 -3.62
C GLU A 156 9.69 0.17 -4.83
N LYS A 157 10.83 -0.52 -4.97
CA LYS A 157 11.81 -0.24 -6.03
C LYS A 157 11.77 -1.27 -7.14
N SER A 158 11.37 -2.51 -6.85
CA SER A 158 11.38 -3.56 -7.85
C SER A 158 10.25 -3.43 -8.86
N GLY A 159 9.16 -2.70 -8.53
CA GLY A 159 7.96 -2.66 -9.38
C GLY A 159 7.25 -4.01 -9.44
N THR A 160 7.46 -4.90 -8.46
CA THR A 160 6.85 -6.22 -8.42
C THR A 160 5.80 -6.32 -7.32
N MET A 161 4.86 -7.24 -7.45
CA MET A 161 3.84 -7.54 -6.46
C MET A 161 3.90 -9.01 -6.06
N LEU A 162 3.80 -9.29 -4.77
CA LEU A 162 3.69 -10.64 -4.25
C LEU A 162 2.22 -11.05 -4.12
N LEU A 163 1.84 -12.08 -4.88
CA LEU A 163 0.54 -12.73 -4.76
C LEU A 163 0.68 -14.05 -4.00
N VAL A 164 -0.31 -14.34 -3.16
CA VAL A 164 -0.43 -15.64 -2.50
C VAL A 164 -1.82 -16.21 -2.75
N ASP A 165 -1.87 -17.46 -3.15
CA ASP A 165 -3.14 -18.16 -3.36
C ASP A 165 -3.58 -18.96 -2.12
N GLN A 166 -4.73 -19.64 -2.21
CA GLN A 166 -5.27 -20.38 -1.07
C GLN A 166 -4.43 -21.58 -0.65
N ASP A 167 -3.63 -22.12 -1.56
CA ASP A 167 -2.71 -23.23 -1.31
C ASP A 167 -1.36 -22.75 -0.76
N GLY A 168 -1.24 -21.43 -0.51
CA GLY A 168 -0.02 -20.80 -0.03
C GLY A 168 1.06 -20.66 -1.09
N ARG A 169 0.75 -20.88 -2.38
CA ARG A 169 1.70 -20.65 -3.48
C ARG A 169 1.94 -19.16 -3.62
N ALA A 170 3.20 -18.79 -3.69
CA ALA A 170 3.62 -17.41 -3.82
C ALA A 170 4.09 -17.15 -5.25
N LEU A 171 3.58 -16.07 -5.84
CA LEU A 171 3.96 -15.62 -7.18
C LEU A 171 4.46 -14.18 -7.10
N LEU A 172 5.58 -13.91 -7.74
CA LEU A 172 6.05 -12.57 -7.98
C LEU A 172 5.56 -12.11 -9.35
N VAL A 173 4.86 -10.99 -9.39
CA VAL A 173 4.27 -10.41 -10.60
C VAL A 173 4.95 -9.10 -10.91
N ASP A 174 5.47 -8.95 -12.11
CA ASP A 174 5.97 -7.67 -12.62
C ASP A 174 4.78 -6.75 -12.95
N LEU A 175 4.71 -5.56 -12.32
CA LEU A 175 3.56 -4.66 -12.48
C LEU A 175 3.56 -3.90 -13.83
N GLU A 176 4.68 -3.93 -14.56
CA GLU A 176 4.80 -3.27 -15.86
C GLU A 176 4.35 -4.18 -17.00
N THR A 177 4.78 -5.43 -16.95
CA THR A 177 4.63 -6.43 -18.02
C THR A 177 3.60 -7.50 -17.71
N GLY A 178 3.32 -7.77 -16.43
CA GLY A 178 2.43 -8.85 -16.00
C GLY A 178 3.13 -10.21 -15.94
N ALA A 179 4.44 -10.26 -16.22
CA ALA A 179 5.23 -11.47 -16.15
C ALA A 179 5.20 -12.08 -14.75
N VAL A 180 5.15 -13.42 -14.68
CA VAL A 180 5.02 -14.17 -13.43
C VAL A 180 6.23 -15.04 -13.18
N GLU A 181 6.80 -14.91 -11.99
CA GLU A 181 7.78 -15.83 -11.43
C GLU A 181 7.17 -16.60 -10.25
N GLU A 182 7.18 -17.94 -10.33
CA GLU A 182 6.72 -18.79 -9.23
C GLU A 182 7.83 -18.95 -8.19
N MET A 183 7.52 -18.60 -6.94
CA MET A 183 8.48 -18.71 -5.85
C MET A 183 8.59 -20.18 -5.42
N THR A 184 9.80 -20.63 -5.11
CA THR A 184 10.05 -22.02 -4.66
C THR A 184 9.46 -22.33 -3.28
N GLY A 185 9.20 -21.30 -2.48
CA GLY A 185 8.62 -21.41 -1.14
C GLY A 185 7.09 -21.30 -1.16
N ARG A 186 6.46 -21.88 -0.14
CA ARG A 186 5.02 -21.75 0.11
C ARG A 186 4.77 -21.22 1.51
N PHE A 187 3.77 -20.37 1.65
CA PHE A 187 3.24 -19.97 2.95
C PHE A 187 2.42 -21.12 3.54
N LYS A 188 2.55 -21.35 4.85
CA LYS A 188 1.69 -22.30 5.56
C LYS A 188 0.55 -21.55 6.23
N GLY A 189 -0.68 -21.97 5.97
CA GLY A 189 -1.88 -21.36 6.56
C GLY A 189 -1.96 -19.85 6.27
N GLN A 190 -1.91 -19.04 7.32
CA GLN A 190 -2.07 -17.58 7.25
C GLN A 190 -0.76 -16.80 7.52
N GLU A 191 0.41 -17.43 7.40
CA GLU A 191 1.72 -16.76 7.58
C GLU A 191 1.86 -15.50 6.71
N TRP A 192 1.26 -15.51 5.52
CA TRP A 192 1.25 -14.37 4.60
C TRP A 192 0.58 -13.11 5.18
N LEU A 193 -0.30 -13.21 6.20
CA LEU A 193 -0.88 -12.03 6.87
C LEU A 193 0.15 -11.21 7.66
N ALA A 194 1.29 -11.82 7.99
CA ALA A 194 2.41 -11.17 8.68
C ALA A 194 3.59 -10.89 7.75
N ALA A 195 3.51 -11.26 6.47
CA ALA A 195 4.58 -11.02 5.52
C ALA A 195 4.72 -9.52 5.19
N LEU A 196 5.97 -9.08 5.07
CA LEU A 196 6.34 -7.72 4.70
C LEU A 196 7.34 -7.80 3.54
N ALA A 197 7.18 -6.91 2.55
CA ALA A 197 8.22 -6.71 1.55
C ALA A 197 9.41 -6.02 2.21
N VAL A 198 10.59 -6.62 2.10
CA VAL A 198 11.85 -5.99 2.52
C VAL A 198 12.76 -6.02 1.31
N GLU A 199 13.01 -4.85 0.73
CA GLU A 199 13.99 -4.68 -0.33
C GLU A 199 15.31 -4.27 0.29
N ILE A 200 16.32 -5.13 0.12
CA ILE A 200 17.66 -4.89 0.66
C ILE A 200 18.56 -4.43 -0.49
N ASP A 201 19.08 -3.21 -0.37
CA ASP A 201 20.20 -2.75 -1.17
C ASP A 201 21.48 -3.41 -0.61
N TRP A 202 21.78 -4.61 -1.11
CA TRP A 202 22.93 -5.38 -0.67
C TRP A 202 24.24 -4.58 -0.79
N PRO A 203 24.55 -3.91 -1.92
CA PRO A 203 25.73 -3.04 -2.01
C PRO A 203 25.81 -1.99 -0.91
N ALA A 204 24.74 -1.21 -0.68
CA ALA A 204 24.73 -0.19 0.38
C ALA A 204 24.91 -0.81 1.77
N LEU A 205 24.27 -1.96 2.02
CA LEU A 205 24.41 -2.70 3.27
C LEU A 205 25.86 -3.14 3.48
N PHE A 206 26.51 -3.74 2.48
CA PHE A 206 27.91 -4.17 2.59
C PHE A 206 28.86 -2.99 2.79
N VAL A 207 28.70 -1.89 2.05
CA VAL A 207 29.53 -0.69 2.22
C VAL A 207 29.40 -0.10 3.62
N SER A 208 28.18 -0.01 4.17
CA SER A 208 27.95 0.49 5.53
C SER A 208 28.61 -0.35 6.63
N ARG A 209 28.83 -1.66 6.36
CA ARG A 209 29.46 -2.60 7.30
C ARG A 209 30.98 -2.67 7.18
N LEU A 210 31.53 -2.31 6.03
CA LEU A 210 32.98 -2.29 5.79
C LEU A 210 33.64 -0.94 6.13
N SER A 211 32.84 0.11 6.32
CA SER A 211 33.32 1.46 6.64
C SER A 211 33.38 1.76 8.15
N GLY A 212 33.39 0.71 8.99
CA GLY A 212 33.46 0.80 10.45
C GLY A 212 34.87 0.93 10.99
#